data_AF-A0A392Q051-F1
#
_entry.id   AF-A0A392Q051-F1
#
_cell.length_a   1.000
_cell.length_b   1.000
_cell.length_c   1.000
_cell.angle_alpha   90.00
_cell.angle_beta   90.00
_cell.angle_gamma   90.00
#
_symmetry.space_group_name_H-M   'P 1'
#
loop_
_entity.id
_entity.type
_entity.pdbx_description
1 polymer ?
#
loop_
_entity_poly.entity_id
_entity_poly.type
_entity_poly.pdbx_seq_one_letter_code
_entity_poly.pdbx_strand_id
1 'polypeptide(L)'
;HSHDVLTVVYRPDGRQVACSTLDGQIHFWDPIDGLLMYTIEGSRDIAGGRLMTDRRTAANKSTGKCFTTLCYSADGSYILAGGSSRYICMYDVADQ
;
A
#
# COMPACT_ATOMS: atom_id res chain seq x y z
N HIS A 1 -4.21 -13.80 2.75
CA HIS A 1 -2.97 -13.25 2.17
C HIS A 1 -1.86 -14.29 2.23
N SER A 2 -0.95 -14.30 1.25
CA SER A 2 0.25 -15.16 1.25
C SER A 2 1.43 -14.56 2.02
N HIS A 3 1.32 -13.28 2.40
CA HIS A 3 2.35 -12.50 3.08
C HIS A 3 1.76 -11.73 4.26
N ASP A 4 2.61 -11.35 5.20
CA ASP A 4 2.21 -10.66 6.44
C ASP A 4 1.53 -9.33 6.15
N VAL A 5 0.45 -9.06 6.88
CA VAL A 5 -0.25 -7.78 6.87
C VAL A 5 0.45 -6.84 7.84
N LEU A 6 0.83 -5.65 7.38
CA LEU A 6 1.59 -4.69 8.16
C LEU A 6 0.71 -3.62 8.79
N THR A 7 -0.33 -3.19 8.07
CA THR A 7 -1.29 -2.19 8.56
C THR A 7 -2.66 -2.40 7.96
N VAL A 8 -3.68 -1.89 8.64
CA VAL A 8 -5.09 -1.97 8.24
C VAL A 8 -5.74 -0.63 8.56
N VAL A 9 -6.56 -0.13 7.64
CA VAL A 9 -7.33 1.10 7.83
C VAL A 9 -8.74 0.95 7.28
N TYR A 10 -9.68 1.58 7.96
CA TYR A 10 -11.06 1.70 7.50
C TYR A 10 -11.22 2.98 6.68
N ARG A 11 -12.01 2.90 5.62
CA ARG A 11 -12.53 4.09 4.95
C ARG A 11 -13.52 4.82 5.87
N PRO A 12 -13.56 6.16 5.88
CA PRO A 12 -14.45 6.92 6.77
C PRO A 12 -15.95 6.58 6.66
N ASP A 13 -16.39 6.09 5.50
CA ASP A 13 -17.78 5.66 5.26
C ASP A 13 -18.10 4.26 5.82
N GLY A 14 -17.10 3.53 6.30
CA GLY A 14 -17.22 2.18 6.84
C GLY A 14 -17.46 1.09 5.79
N ARG A 15 -17.44 1.40 4.49
CA ARG A 15 -17.80 0.48 3.41
C ARG A 15 -16.61 -0.23 2.78
N GLN A 16 -15.40 0.11 3.22
CA GLN A 16 -14.18 -0.45 2.67
C GLN A 16 -13.10 -0.54 3.73
N VAL A 17 -12.35 -1.64 3.70
CA VAL A 17 -11.14 -1.85 4.51
C VAL A 17 -9.96 -2.00 3.59
N ALA A 18 -8.92 -1.22 3.81
CA ALA A 18 -7.65 -1.39 3.11
C ALA A 18 -6.60 -2.00 4.05
N CYS A 19 -5.75 -2.87 3.52
CA CYS A 19 -4.60 -3.39 4.25
C CYS A 19 -3.36 -3.42 3.36
N SER A 20 -2.19 -3.15 3.95
CA SER A 20 -0.91 -3.29 3.26
C SER A 20 -0.21 -4.59 3.66
N THR A 21 0.53 -5.15 2.72
CA THR A 21 1.29 -6.39 2.92
C THR A 21 2.80 -6.16 2.82
N LEU A 22 3.57 -7.12 3.34
CA LEU A 22 5.03 -7.11 3.23
C LEU A 22 5.53 -7.14 1.77
N ASP A 23 4.71 -7.63 0.84
CA ASP A 23 4.98 -7.63 -0.60
C ASP A 23 4.74 -6.26 -1.28
N GLY A 24 4.29 -5.26 -0.53
CA GLY A 24 3.99 -3.93 -1.05
C GLY A 24 2.69 -3.86 -1.82
N GLN A 25 1.82 -4.86 -1.68
CA GLN A 25 0.46 -4.81 -2.20
C GLN A 25 -0.48 -4.18 -1.18
N ILE A 26 -1.47 -3.44 -1.67
CA ILE A 26 -2.58 -2.91 -0.88
C ILE A 26 -3.85 -3.60 -1.33
N HIS A 27 -4.50 -4.33 -0.42
CA HIS A 27 -5.74 -5.03 -0.71
C HIS A 27 -6.93 -4.26 -0.13
N PHE A 28 -8.03 -4.25 -0.86
CA PHE A 28 -9.27 -3.59 -0.48
C PHE A 28 -10.39 -4.60 -0.34
N TRP A 29 -11.13 -4.50 0.75
CA TRP A 29 -12.14 -5.46 1.14
C TRP A 29 -13.47 -4.77 1.42
N ASP A 30 -14.55 -5.45 1.05
CA ASP A 30 -15.87 -5.18 1.59
C ASP A 30 -15.97 -5.75 3.01
N PRO A 31 -16.14 -4.93 4.05
CA PRO A 31 -16.25 -5.41 5.42
C PRO A 31 -17.60 -6.09 5.72
N ILE A 32 -18.64 -5.83 4.92
CA ILE A 32 -19.98 -6.39 5.12
C ILE A 32 -20.04 -7.80 4.56
N ASP A 33 -19.63 -7.95 3.30
CA ASP A 33 -19.69 -9.23 2.59
C ASP A 33 -18.41 -10.06 2.76
N GLY A 34 -17.34 -9.47 3.30
CA GLY A 34 -16.03 -10.13 3.48
C GLY A 34 -15.31 -10.42 2.16
N LEU A 35 -15.65 -9.70 1.09
CA LEU A 35 -15.15 -9.94 -0.26
C LEU A 35 -13.95 -9.05 -0.57
N LEU A 36 -12.94 -9.63 -1.23
CA LEU A 36 -11.84 -8.85 -1.80
C LEU A 36 -12.39 -8.08 -3.01
N MET A 37 -12.39 -6.75 -2.93
CA MET A 37 -12.84 -5.87 -4.00
C MET A 37 -11.77 -5.78 -5.10
N TYR A 38 -10.57 -5.32 -4.73
CA TYR A 38 -9.45 -5.14 -5.65
C TYR A 38 -8.11 -5.05 -4.91
N THR A 39 -7.01 -4.97 -5.66
CA THR A 39 -5.65 -4.91 -5.12
C THR A 39 -4.79 -3.97 -5.96
N ILE A 40 -4.00 -3.13 -5.28
CA ILE A 40 -3.03 -2.22 -5.89
C ILE A 40 -1.62 -2.79 -5.74
N GLU A 41 -0.89 -2.89 -6.87
CA GLU A 41 0.53 -3.25 -6.91
C GLU A 41 1.44 -2.05 -6.62
N GLY A 42 1.44 -1.56 -5.38
CA GLY A 42 2.23 -0.36 -5.03
C GLY A 42 3.75 -0.59 -4.89
N SER A 43 4.21 -1.84 -4.93
CA SER A 43 5.64 -2.21 -4.82
C SER A 43 6.52 -1.61 -5.94
N ARG A 44 5.92 -1.32 -7.11
CA ARG A 44 6.59 -0.66 -8.24
C ARG A 44 6.71 0.84 -8.02
N ASP A 45 5.70 1.47 -7.44
CA ASP A 45 5.64 2.91 -7.25
C ASP A 45 6.59 3.39 -6.15
N ILE A 46 6.81 2.55 -5.12
CA ILE A 46 7.73 2.85 -4.02
C ILE A 46 9.17 2.42 -4.27
N ALA A 47 9.47 1.85 -5.44
CA ALA A 47 10.80 1.40 -5.79
C ALA A 47 11.77 2.59 -5.84
N GLY A 48 12.44 2.83 -4.71
CA GLY A 48 13.48 3.82 -4.50
C GLY A 48 14.56 3.83 -5.57
N GLY A 49 14.98 5.01 -6.04
CA GLY A 49 16.26 5.18 -6.73
C GLY A 49 17.46 4.83 -5.83
N ARG A 50 18.61 4.52 -6.45
CA ARG A 50 19.83 4.01 -5.79
C ARG A 50 20.39 4.96 -4.72
N LEU A 51 20.84 4.43 -3.58
CA LEU A 51 21.70 5.17 -2.63
C LEU A 51 23.17 5.16 -3.11
N MET A 52 23.95 6.21 -2.84
CA MET A 52 25.37 6.26 -3.25
C MET A 52 26.22 5.12 -2.65
N THR A 53 25.76 4.53 -1.54
CA THR A 53 26.36 3.38 -0.86
C THR A 53 25.79 2.03 -1.33
N ASP A 54 24.81 2.01 -2.24
CA ASP A 54 24.18 0.75 -2.68
C ASP A 54 25.10 -0.03 -3.62
N ARG A 55 25.49 -1.21 -3.14
CA ARG A 55 26.30 -2.21 -3.87
C ARG A 55 25.46 -3.04 -4.87
N ARG A 56 24.13 -2.95 -4.83
CA ARG A 56 23.18 -3.62 -5.76
C ARG A 56 22.24 -2.60 -6.42
N THR A 57 21.80 -2.89 -7.65
CA THR A 57 20.82 -2.08 -8.40
C THR A 57 19.47 -2.03 -7.69
N ALA A 58 18.78 -0.89 -7.77
CA ALA A 58 17.47 -0.63 -7.15
C ALA A 58 16.37 -1.66 -7.54
N ALA A 59 16.44 -2.20 -8.76
CA ALA A 59 15.54 -3.26 -9.22
C ALA A 59 15.66 -4.56 -8.40
N ASN A 60 16.85 -4.88 -7.88
CA ASN A 60 17.15 -6.11 -7.14
C ASN A 60 17.05 -5.97 -5.61
N LYS A 61 16.46 -4.88 -5.11
CA LYS A 61 16.07 -4.76 -3.69
C LYS A 61 14.67 -5.34 -3.50
N SER A 62 14.59 -6.50 -2.85
CA SER A 62 13.35 -7.05 -2.28
C SER A 62 13.05 -6.46 -0.90
N THR A 63 14.08 -5.93 -0.21
CA THR A 63 13.95 -5.43 1.17
C THR A 63 13.39 -4.00 1.18
N GLY A 64 12.24 -3.81 1.82
CA GLY A 64 11.69 -2.49 2.16
C GLY A 64 10.73 -1.86 1.14
N LYS A 65 10.26 -2.63 0.15
CA LYS A 65 9.18 -2.18 -0.77
C LYS A 65 7.82 -2.52 -0.18
N CYS A 66 7.52 -1.97 0.99
CA CYS A 66 6.21 -2.13 1.61
C CYS A 66 5.75 -0.85 2.28
N PHE A 67 4.43 -0.73 2.39
CA PHE A 67 3.79 0.32 3.16
C PHE A 67 3.58 -0.16 4.58
N THR A 68 4.12 0.56 5.56
CA THR A 68 3.91 0.26 6.98
C THR A 68 2.81 1.13 7.57
N THR A 69 2.37 2.15 6.83
CA THR A 69 1.26 3.02 7.23
C THR A 69 0.37 3.29 6.03
N LEU A 70 -0.94 3.29 6.28
CA LEU A 70 -1.98 3.70 5.36
C LEU A 70 -2.84 4.75 6.03
N CYS A 71 -3.49 5.61 5.26
CA CYS A 71 -4.48 6.56 5.76
C CYS A 71 -5.44 6.93 4.64
N TYR A 72 -6.74 6.78 4.87
CA TYR A 72 -7.73 7.33 3.96
C TYR A 72 -7.83 8.85 4.10
N SER A 73 -8.11 9.54 3.00
CA SER A 73 -8.60 10.92 3.06
C SER A 73 -9.93 10.97 3.81
N ALA A 74 -10.27 12.12 4.40
CA ALA A 74 -11.47 12.27 5.23
C ALA A 74 -12.79 12.05 4.45
N ASP A 75 -12.77 12.32 3.15
CA ASP A 75 -13.88 12.05 2.21
C ASP A 75 -13.85 10.61 1.65
N GLY A 76 -12.77 9.86 1.90
CA GLY A 76 -12.57 8.50 1.42
C GLY A 76 -12.26 8.38 -0.08
N SER A 77 -11.98 9.49 -0.77
CA SER A 77 -11.65 9.51 -2.21
C SER A 77 -10.23 9.03 -2.51
N TYR A 78 -9.32 9.20 -1.56
CA TYR A 78 -7.91 8.85 -1.70
C TYR A 78 -7.43 7.97 -0.54
N ILE A 79 -6.38 7.20 -0.82
CA ILE A 79 -5.59 6.54 0.22
C ILE A 79 -4.13 6.94 0.09
N LEU A 80 -3.56 7.39 1.20
CA LEU A 80 -2.16 7.72 1.37
C LEU A 80 -1.42 6.50 1.92
N ALA A 81 -0.31 6.16 1.29
CA ALA A 81 0.49 5.01 1.63
C ALA A 81 1.95 5.43 1.84
N GLY A 82 2.48 5.12 3.03
CA GLY A 82 3.85 5.43 3.42
C GLY A 82 4.52 4.24 4.10
N GLY A 83 5.84 4.29 4.23
CA GLY A 83 6.55 3.22 4.92
C GLY A 83 8.06 3.38 4.92
N SER A 84 8.76 2.29 4.65
CA SER A 84 10.23 2.25 4.69
C SER A 84 10.91 2.94 3.49
N SER A 85 10.13 3.51 2.56
CA SER A 85 10.62 4.27 1.42
C SER A 85 10.64 5.78 1.71
N ARG A 86 11.35 6.55 0.86
CA ARG A 86 11.33 8.02 0.91
C ARG A 86 10.10 8.62 0.22
N TYR A 87 9.32 7.79 -0.43
CA TYR A 87 8.14 8.20 -1.17
C TYR A 87 6.89 7.94 -0.34
N ILE A 88 5.96 8.87 -0.45
CA ILE A 88 4.57 8.69 -0.06
C ILE A 88 3.79 8.56 -1.36
N CYS A 89 3.01 7.51 -1.47
CA CYS A 89 2.12 7.28 -2.61
C CYS A 89 0.71 7.71 -2.22
N MET A 90 -0.01 8.26 -3.20
CA MET A 90 -1.43 8.58 -3.08
C MET A 90 -2.14 7.85 -4.21
N TYR A 91 -3.19 7.11 -3.86
CA TYR A 91 -3.99 6.35 -4.82
C TYR A 91 -5.43 6.86 -4.78
N ASP A 92 -6.03 7.01 -5.96
CA ASP A 92 -7.46 7.28 -6.09
C ASP A 92 -8.22 5.98 -5.83
N VAL A 93 -9.25 6.06 -4.99
CA VAL A 93 -10.07 4.92 -4.55
C VAL A 93 -11.27 4.72 -5.49
N ALA A 94 -11.70 5.78 -6.19
CA ALA A 94 -12.85 5.78 -7.10
C ALA A 94 -12.53 5.26 -8.50
N ASP A 95 -11.29 5.44 -8.97
CA ASP A 95 -10.82 5.06 -10.32
C ASP A 95 -10.15 3.66 -10.38
N GLN A 96 -10.46 2.75 -9.44
CA GLN A 96 -9.87 1.39 -9.35
C GLN A 96 -10.77 0.29 -9.91
#